data_AF-A0A830B405-F1
#
_entry.id   AF-A0A830B405-F1
#
_cell.length_a   1.000
_cell.length_b   1.000
_cell.length_c   1.000
_cell.angle_alpha   90.00
_cell.angle_beta   90.00
_cell.angle_gamma   90.00
#
_symmetry.space_group_name_H-M   'P 1'
#
loop_
_entity.id
_entity.type
_entity.pdbx_description
1 polymer ?
#
loop_
_entity_poly.entity_id
_entity_poly.type
_entity_poly.pdbx_seq_one_letter_code
_entity_poly.pdbx_strand_id
1 'polypeptide(L)'
;KTLTPYASAVKTNPLKLCTTALAAAVQGTKNCSAAISELSIQKGLRRREARAIKECIGDLKDAVGELKQTAAAMGHLRDGDREFQWANAKTDGSAAITDADTCLDEVLERKVNPVVKKKIRSCVGRVEN
;
A
#
# COMPACT_ATOMS: atom_id res chain seq x y z
N LYS A 1 11.15 6.17 -1.82
CA LYS A 1 12.27 5.32 -2.29
C LYS A 1 12.59 5.73 -3.73
N THR A 2 13.45 5.02 -4.47
CA THR A 2 13.66 5.30 -5.91
C THR A 2 13.47 4.03 -6.73
N LEU A 3 13.00 4.19 -7.97
CA LEU A 3 12.90 3.11 -8.96
C LEU A 3 14.24 2.82 -9.65
N THR A 4 15.34 3.44 -9.20
CA THR A 4 16.70 3.28 -9.73
C THR A 4 17.14 1.82 -9.88
N PRO A 5 16.85 0.90 -8.93
CA PRO A 5 17.22 -0.51 -9.09
C PRO A 5 16.55 -1.21 -10.30
N TYR A 6 15.42 -0.67 -10.78
CA TYR A 6 14.66 -1.22 -11.90
C TYR A 6 14.97 -0.53 -13.24
N ALA A 7 15.87 0.46 -13.26
CA ALA A 7 16.15 1.29 -14.43
C ALA A 7 16.56 0.48 -15.67
N SER A 8 17.33 -0.60 -15.48
CA SER A 8 17.76 -1.50 -16.57
C SER A 8 16.60 -2.29 -17.20
N ALA A 9 15.59 -2.67 -16.41
CA ALA A 9 14.40 -3.38 -16.87
C ALA A 9 13.37 -2.46 -17.51
N VAL A 10 13.23 -1.24 -16.98
CA VAL A 10 12.27 -0.22 -17.43
C VAL A 10 12.72 0.46 -18.73
N LYS A 11 14.02 0.76 -18.85
CA LYS A 11 14.59 1.60 -19.93
C LYS A 11 13.79 2.91 -20.07
N THR A 12 13.30 3.23 -21.27
CA THR A 12 12.51 4.43 -21.58
C THR A 12 11.02 4.14 -21.77
N ASN A 13 10.51 2.98 -21.34
CA ASN A 13 9.12 2.60 -21.54
C ASN A 13 8.25 3.01 -20.32
N PRO A 14 7.33 4.00 -20.46
CA PRO A 14 6.54 4.49 -19.34
C PRO A 14 5.59 3.44 -18.75
N LEU A 15 5.03 2.56 -19.58
CA LEU A 15 4.16 1.49 -19.10
C LEU A 15 4.93 0.48 -18.26
N LYS A 16 6.16 0.12 -18.68
CA LYS A 16 7.04 -0.74 -17.87
C LYS A 16 7.44 -0.07 -16.55
N LEU A 17 7.68 1.25 -16.56
CA LEU A 17 7.97 2.00 -15.34
C LEU A 17 6.78 1.90 -14.37
N CYS A 18 5.57 2.20 -14.84
CA CYS A 18 4.36 2.16 -14.03
C CYS A 18 4.07 0.75 -13.49
N THR A 19 4.13 -0.30 -14.32
CA THR A 19 3.87 -1.67 -13.85
C THR A 19 4.93 -2.15 -12.85
N THR A 20 6.18 -1.75 -13.02
CA THR A 20 7.25 -2.05 -12.06
C THR A 20 7.03 -1.31 -10.73
N ALA A 21 6.64 -0.03 -10.80
CA ALA A 21 6.31 0.75 -9.61
C ALA A 21 5.13 0.15 -8.84
N LEU A 22 4.06 -0.25 -9.55
CA LEU A 22 2.90 -0.91 -8.97
C LEU A 22 3.26 -2.25 -8.33
N ALA A 23 4.11 -3.06 -8.97
CA ALA A 23 4.59 -4.32 -8.38
C ALA A 23 5.38 -4.06 -7.09
N ALA A 24 6.24 -3.03 -7.07
CA ALA A 24 6.98 -2.63 -5.88
C ALA A 24 6.05 -2.12 -4.78
N ALA A 25 5.00 -1.36 -5.12
CA ALA A 25 3.98 -0.89 -4.19
C ALA A 25 3.21 -2.08 -3.57
N VAL A 26 2.69 -3.01 -4.40
CA VAL A 26 2.02 -4.24 -3.92
C VAL A 26 2.90 -5.00 -2.94
N GLN A 27 4.17 -5.21 -3.27
CA GLN A 27 5.10 -5.92 -2.37
C GLN A 27 5.39 -5.13 -1.11
N GLY A 28 5.54 -3.81 -1.21
CA GLY A 28 5.71 -2.89 -0.09
C GLY A 28 4.54 -2.96 0.90
N THR A 29 3.31 -2.83 0.40
CA THR A 29 2.08 -2.88 1.21
C THR A 29 1.87 -4.25 1.83
N LYS A 30 2.13 -5.35 1.10
CA LYS A 30 2.09 -6.72 1.66
C LYS A 30 3.07 -6.90 2.82
N ASN A 31 4.33 -6.52 2.59
CA ASN A 31 5.36 -6.58 3.63
C ASN A 31 4.97 -5.72 4.82
N CYS A 32 4.29 -4.60 4.57
CA CYS A 32 3.83 -3.72 5.62
C CYS A 32 2.72 -4.34 6.48
N SER A 33 1.67 -4.86 5.83
CA SER A 33 0.59 -5.58 6.50
C SER A 33 1.12 -6.76 7.34
N ALA A 34 2.10 -7.51 6.82
CA ALA A 34 2.75 -8.60 7.56
C ALA A 34 3.52 -8.10 8.80
N ALA A 35 4.36 -7.07 8.65
CA ALA A 35 5.11 -6.49 9.76
C ALA A 35 4.21 -5.93 10.87
N ILE A 36 3.08 -5.33 10.50
CA ILE A 36 2.10 -4.80 11.46
C ILE A 36 1.29 -5.93 12.11
N SER A 37 1.00 -7.01 11.37
CA SER A 37 0.40 -8.22 11.93
C SER A 37 1.28 -8.84 13.02
N GLU A 38 2.60 -8.87 12.84
CA GLU A 38 3.55 -9.31 13.87
C GLU A 38 3.54 -8.40 15.11
N LEU A 39 3.27 -7.10 14.95
CA LEU A 39 3.10 -6.19 16.10
C LEU A 39 1.82 -6.50 16.86
N SER A 40 0.74 -6.87 16.17
CA SER A 40 -0.57 -7.13 16.79
C SER A 40 -0.57 -8.29 17.80
N ILE A 41 0.38 -9.22 17.70
CA ILE A 41 0.52 -10.39 18.58
C ILE A 41 1.51 -10.18 19.73
N GLN A 42 2.16 -9.01 19.80
CA GLN A 42 3.10 -8.70 20.88
C GLN A 42 2.38 -8.56 22.23
N LYS A 43 2.95 -9.16 23.27
CA LYS A 43 2.44 -9.03 24.65
C LYS A 43 2.55 -7.57 25.10
N GLY A 44 1.55 -7.12 25.88
CA GLY A 44 1.55 -5.78 26.48
C GLY A 44 0.76 -4.72 25.70
N LEU A 45 0.12 -5.07 24.58
CA LEU A 45 -0.80 -4.18 23.89
C LEU A 45 -2.11 -4.00 24.68
N ARG A 46 -2.54 -2.75 24.83
CA ARG A 46 -3.86 -2.44 25.35
C ARG A 46 -4.92 -2.81 24.31
N ARG A 47 -6.13 -3.17 24.76
CA ARG A 47 -7.25 -3.53 23.86
C ARG A 47 -7.50 -2.50 22.75
N ARG A 48 -7.43 -1.20 23.08
CA ARG A 48 -7.61 -0.12 22.11
C ARG A 48 -6.49 -0.04 21.06
N GLU A 49 -5.26 -0.35 21.45
CA GLU A 49 -4.12 -0.41 20.54
C GLU A 49 -4.26 -1.61 19.60
N ALA A 50 -4.60 -2.78 20.16
CA ALA A 50 -4.84 -3.99 19.37
C ALA A 50 -5.97 -3.80 18.35
N ARG A 51 -7.05 -3.08 18.71
CA ARG A 51 -8.13 -2.72 17.78
C ARG A 51 -7.63 -1.82 16.65
N ALA A 52 -6.93 -0.73 16.97
CA ALA A 52 -6.37 0.19 15.97
C ALA A 52 -5.39 -0.52 15.01
N ILE A 53 -4.55 -1.41 15.54
CA ILE A 53 -3.63 -2.20 14.71
C ILE A 53 -4.40 -3.14 13.79
N LYS A 54 -5.48 -3.78 14.28
CA LYS A 54 -6.30 -4.69 13.48
C LYS A 54 -7.03 -3.97 12.35
N GLU A 55 -7.55 -2.78 12.62
CA GLU A 55 -8.24 -1.95 11.62
C GLU A 55 -7.26 -1.52 10.52
N CYS A 56 -6.11 -0.93 10.87
CA CYS A 56 -5.03 -0.63 9.92
C CYS A 56 -4.54 -1.85 9.10
N ILE A 57 -4.49 -3.06 9.68
CA ILE A 57 -4.16 -4.28 8.90
C ILE A 57 -5.23 -4.57 7.84
N GLY A 58 -6.50 -4.27 8.13
CA GLY A 58 -7.62 -4.32 7.19
C GLY A 58 -7.38 -3.38 6.02
N ASP A 59 -7.20 -2.08 6.29
CA ASP A 59 -6.98 -1.07 5.25
C ASP A 59 -5.77 -1.43 4.36
N LEU A 60 -4.66 -1.89 4.96
CA LEU A 60 -3.49 -2.31 4.18
C LEU A 60 -3.74 -3.56 3.31
N LYS A 61 -4.69 -4.43 3.67
CA LYS A 61 -5.08 -5.57 2.81
C LYS A 61 -5.96 -5.11 1.66
N ASP A 62 -6.85 -4.16 1.91
CA ASP A 62 -7.72 -3.58 0.90
C ASP A 62 -6.87 -2.80 -0.13
N ALA A 63 -5.93 -1.96 0.34
CA ALA A 63 -4.91 -1.32 -0.49
C ALA A 63 -4.09 -2.33 -1.34
N VAL A 64 -3.74 -3.51 -0.80
CA VAL A 64 -3.07 -4.56 -1.60
C VAL A 64 -3.99 -5.10 -2.71
N GLY A 65 -5.28 -5.25 -2.43
CA GLY A 65 -6.28 -5.67 -3.40
C GLY A 65 -6.42 -4.64 -4.52
N GLU A 66 -6.55 -3.38 -4.17
CA GLU A 66 -6.73 -2.26 -5.09
C GLU A 66 -5.49 -2.02 -5.96
N LEU A 67 -4.28 -2.06 -5.38
CA LEU A 67 -3.04 -1.98 -6.17
C LEU A 67 -2.91 -3.12 -7.19
N LYS A 68 -3.42 -4.32 -6.88
CA LYS A 68 -3.46 -5.43 -7.85
C LYS A 68 -4.47 -5.16 -8.96
N GLN A 69 -5.62 -4.57 -8.64
CA GLN A 69 -6.62 -4.17 -9.63
C GLN A 69 -6.07 -3.08 -10.55
N THR A 70 -5.37 -2.08 -9.99
CA THR A 70 -4.61 -1.08 -10.75
C THR A 70 -3.62 -1.74 -11.70
N ALA A 71 -2.81 -2.69 -11.21
CA ALA A 71 -1.83 -3.39 -12.03
C ALA A 71 -2.47 -4.21 -13.16
N ALA A 72 -3.61 -4.87 -12.89
CA ALA A 72 -4.36 -5.61 -13.89
C ALA A 72 -4.89 -4.67 -14.98
N ALA A 73 -5.54 -3.56 -14.59
CA ALA A 73 -6.06 -2.56 -15.53
C ALA A 73 -4.96 -1.95 -16.40
N MET A 74 -3.78 -1.66 -15.84
CA MET A 74 -2.62 -1.21 -16.60
C MET A 74 -2.13 -2.23 -17.65
N GLY A 75 -2.34 -3.52 -17.41
CA GLY A 75 -2.04 -4.61 -18.36
C GLY A 75 -2.97 -4.63 -19.58
N HIS A 76 -4.19 -4.09 -19.43
CA HIS A 76 -5.24 -4.06 -20.46
C HIS A 76 -5.27 -2.76 -21.27
N LEU A 77 -4.29 -1.86 -21.11
CA LEU A 77 -4.25 -0.58 -21.85
C LEU A 77 -4.03 -0.71 -23.37
N ARG A 78 -3.84 -1.93 -23.88
CA ARG A 78 -3.74 -2.22 -25.32
C ARG A 78 -5.05 -2.71 -25.92
N ASP A 79 -6.07 -2.91 -25.08
CA ASP A 79 -7.36 -3.44 -25.47
C ASP A 79 -8.28 -2.30 -25.97
N GLY A 80 -9.44 -2.67 -26.53
CA GLY A 80 -10.38 -1.71 -27.13
C GLY A 80 -11.05 -0.76 -26.13
N ASP A 81 -10.93 -1.02 -24.83
CA ASP A 81 -11.55 -0.30 -23.70
C ASP A 81 -10.51 0.46 -22.85
N ARG A 82 -9.36 0.84 -23.42
CA ARG A 82 -8.24 1.46 -22.71
C ARG A 82 -8.62 2.67 -21.83
N GLU A 83 -9.58 3.51 -22.22
CA GLU A 83 -10.01 4.66 -21.43
C GLU A 83 -10.69 4.23 -20.14
N PHE A 84 -11.48 3.16 -20.20
CA PHE A 84 -12.14 2.56 -19.05
C PHE A 84 -11.11 1.89 -18.13
N GLN A 85 -10.15 1.15 -18.70
CA GLN A 85 -9.05 0.56 -17.93
C GLN A 85 -8.19 1.62 -17.22
N TRP A 86 -7.88 2.72 -17.91
CA TRP A 86 -7.18 3.85 -17.30
C TRP A 86 -8.00 4.53 -16.19
N ALA A 87 -9.32 4.64 -16.35
CA ALA A 87 -10.20 5.17 -15.31
C ALA A 87 -10.19 4.28 -14.06
N ASN A 88 -10.34 2.97 -14.21
CA ASN A 88 -10.29 2.01 -13.10
C ASN A 88 -8.93 2.05 -12.39
N ALA A 89 -7.83 2.05 -13.15
CA ALA A 89 -6.49 2.15 -12.58
C ALA A 89 -6.31 3.39 -11.68
N LYS A 90 -6.84 4.55 -12.09
CA LYS A 90 -6.79 5.77 -11.26
C LYS A 90 -7.66 5.67 -10.01
N THR A 91 -8.87 5.13 -10.14
CA THR A 91 -9.80 4.97 -9.02
C THR A 91 -9.20 4.05 -7.97
N ASP A 92 -8.79 2.84 -8.36
CA ASP A 92 -8.23 1.84 -7.46
C ASP A 92 -6.90 2.32 -6.85
N GLY A 93 -6.07 3.00 -7.64
CA GLY A 93 -4.82 3.58 -7.13
C GLY A 93 -5.04 4.68 -6.09
N SER A 94 -6.10 5.48 -6.24
CA SER A 94 -6.46 6.53 -5.27
C SER A 94 -7.08 5.95 -4.01
N ALA A 95 -7.89 4.89 -4.14
CA ALA A 95 -8.43 4.14 -3.01
C ALA A 95 -7.29 3.53 -2.18
N ALA A 96 -6.29 2.92 -2.82
CA ALA A 96 -5.18 2.29 -2.11
C ALA A 96 -4.35 3.28 -1.29
N ILE A 97 -4.21 4.52 -1.77
CA ILE A 97 -3.57 5.61 -1.03
C ILE A 97 -4.44 6.03 0.15
N THR A 98 -5.75 6.17 -0.07
CA THR A 98 -6.71 6.54 0.99
C THR A 98 -6.73 5.51 2.13
N ASP A 99 -6.69 4.22 1.80
CA ASP A 99 -6.60 3.14 2.78
C ASP A 99 -5.27 3.17 3.56
N ALA A 100 -4.16 3.44 2.88
CA ALA A 100 -2.86 3.62 3.51
C ALA A 100 -2.86 4.79 4.50
N ASP A 101 -3.40 5.94 4.11
CA ASP A 101 -3.57 7.12 4.96
C ASP A 101 -4.51 6.83 6.14
N THR A 102 -5.61 6.13 5.89
CA THR A 102 -6.57 5.75 6.94
C THR A 102 -5.91 4.89 8.01
N CYS A 103 -5.11 3.88 7.63
CA CYS A 103 -4.32 3.09 8.59
C CYS A 103 -3.40 3.98 9.46
N LEU A 104 -2.80 5.04 8.88
CA LEU A 104 -1.98 5.97 9.65
C LEU A 104 -2.83 6.72 10.68
N ASP A 105 -3.94 7.30 10.25
CA ASP A 105 -4.81 8.11 11.10
C ASP A 105 -5.36 7.30 12.28
N GLU A 106 -5.82 6.08 12.03
CA GLU A 106 -6.33 5.19 13.07
C GLU A 106 -5.35 4.93 14.21
N VAL A 107 -4.04 4.94 13.91
CA VAL A 107 -2.98 4.69 14.89
C VAL A 107 -2.44 6.00 15.45
N LEU A 108 -2.31 7.04 14.61
CA LEU A 108 -1.72 8.33 15.00
C LEU A 108 -2.66 9.15 15.89
N GLU A 109 -3.97 9.11 15.66
CA GLU A 109 -4.95 9.85 16.46
C GLU A 109 -5.20 9.22 17.83
N ARG A 110 -4.87 7.95 18.00
CA ARG A 110 -5.10 7.21 19.26
C ARG A 110 -3.88 7.25 20.19
N LYS A 111 -4.08 7.07 21.50
CA LYS A 111 -2.98 6.91 22.48
C LYS A 111 -2.31 5.53 22.35
N VAL A 112 -1.65 5.29 21.22
CA VAL A 112 -0.86 4.10 20.92
C VAL A 112 0.60 4.33 21.30
N ASN A 113 1.27 3.26 21.75
CA ASN A 113 2.70 3.24 22.02
C ASN A 113 3.51 3.92 20.89
N PRO A 114 4.39 4.90 21.21
CA PRO A 114 5.17 5.64 20.22
C PRO A 114 6.06 4.75 19.32
N VAL A 115 6.57 3.63 19.83
CA VAL A 115 7.36 2.67 19.06
C VAL A 115 6.50 2.00 17.99
N VAL A 116 5.27 1.61 18.34
CA VAL A 116 4.31 1.04 17.38
C VAL A 116 3.94 2.08 16.34
N LYS A 117 3.61 3.32 16.73
CA LYS A 117 3.34 4.43 15.80
C LYS A 117 4.49 4.66 14.82
N LYS A 118 5.73 4.68 15.31
CA LYS A 118 6.92 4.88 14.48
C LYS A 118 7.11 3.74 13.47
N LYS A 119 6.87 2.50 13.89
CA LYS A 119 6.94 1.33 12.99
C LYS A 119 5.89 1.41 11.89
N ILE A 120 4.63 1.69 12.24
CA ILE A 120 3.52 1.82 11.29
C ILE A 120 3.79 2.98 10.32
N ARG A 121 4.18 4.16 10.81
CA ARG A 121 4.56 5.30 9.95
C ARG A 121 5.69 4.97 8.98
N SER A 122 6.76 4.34 9.47
CA SER A 122 7.88 3.93 8.62
C SER A 122 7.49 2.90 7.56
N CYS A 123 6.38 2.20 7.78
CA CYS A 123 5.90 1.10 6.96
C CYS A 123 4.97 1.62 5.86
N VAL A 124 3.97 2.43 6.24
CA VAL A 124 3.02 3.06 5.30
C VAL A 124 3.70 4.08 4.41
N GLY A 125 4.67 4.85 4.91
CA GLY A 125 5.46 5.75 4.05
C GLY A 125 6.26 5.05 2.95
N ARG A 126 6.31 3.70 2.92
CA ARG A 126 6.88 2.90 1.82
C ARG A 126 5.86 2.50 0.75
N VAL A 127 4.57 2.70 1.03
CA VAL A 127 3.45 2.48 0.10
C VAL A 127 3.29 3.70 -0.81
N GLU A 128 3.43 4.90 -0.24
CA GLU A 128 3.25 6.18 -0.95
C GLU A 128 4.50 6.69 -1.71
N ASN A 129 5.71 6.20 -1.43
CA ASN A 129 6.98 6.78 -1.92
C ASN A 129 8.09 5.80 -2.36
#